data_AF-A0A3T1DA85-F1
#
_entry.id   AF-A0A3T1DA85-F1
#
_cell.length_a   1.000
_cell.length_b   1.000
_cell.length_c   1.000
_cell.angle_alpha   90.00
_cell.angle_beta   90.00
_cell.angle_gamma   90.00
#
_symmetry.space_group_name_H-M   'P 1'
#
loop_
_entity.id
_entity.type
_entity.pdbx_description
1 polymer ?
#
loop_
_entity_poly.entity_id
_entity_poly.type
_entity_poly.pdbx_seq_one_letter_code
_entity_poly.pdbx_strand_id
1 'polypeptide(L)'
;MYTVMVFLHVLGAVGMGVYAILPFIVGKFKQLSGTAQEGLASGLISAGRIGQYALVVQLVTGGYLISNAPGGAKYTVAWMVVVIVLFVAMGAFSGILQAPLKRIVAASLSGESASASISRVRTLSAITFVLFIVVIWFMKNPYYK
;
A
#
# COMPACT_ATOMS: atom_id res chain seq x y z
N MET A 1 -4.22 -9.17 25.45
CA MET A 1 -4.68 -8.35 24.31
C MET A 1 -3.53 -7.62 23.61
N TYR A 2 -2.66 -6.91 24.32
CA TYR A 2 -1.52 -6.18 23.73
C TYR A 2 -0.65 -7.03 22.79
N THR A 3 -0.18 -8.20 23.23
CA THR A 3 0.65 -9.11 22.42
C THR A 3 -0.03 -9.55 21.12
N VAL A 4 -1.35 -9.80 21.17
CA VAL A 4 -2.13 -10.16 19.98
C VAL A 4 -2.19 -8.97 19.01
N MET A 5 -2.39 -7.75 19.52
CA MET A 5 -2.42 -6.55 18.68
C MET A 5 -1.05 -6.26 18.05
N VAL A 6 0.05 -6.49 18.78
CA VAL A 6 1.41 -6.41 18.21
C VAL A 6 1.59 -7.46 17.11
N PHE A 7 1.19 -8.71 17.34
CA PHE A 7 1.27 -9.77 16.33
C PHE A 7 0.49 -9.41 15.06
N LEU A 8 -0.76 -8.97 15.21
CA LEU A 8 -1.59 -8.53 14.08
C LEU A 8 -1.01 -7.29 13.38
N HIS A 9 -0.38 -6.38 14.12
CA HIS A 9 0.28 -5.21 13.55
C HIS A 9 1.50 -5.62 12.70
N VAL A 10 2.29 -6.59 13.17
CA VAL A 10 3.40 -7.13 12.39
C VAL A 10 2.88 -7.88 11.15
N LEU A 11 1.83 -8.67 11.29
CA LEU A 11 1.21 -9.38 10.17
C LEU A 11 0.65 -8.40 9.12
N GLY A 12 0.01 -7.31 9.57
CA GLY A 12 -0.43 -6.21 8.71
C GLY A 12 0.75 -5.57 7.98
N ALA A 13 1.86 -5.30 8.67
CA ALA A 13 3.07 -4.76 8.04
C ALA A 13 3.63 -5.69 6.94
N VAL A 14 3.64 -7.01 7.19
CA VAL A 14 4.06 -8.01 6.19
C VAL A 14 3.13 -7.98 4.98
N GLY A 15 1.81 -7.94 5.19
CA GLY A 15 0.83 -7.85 4.10
C GLY A 15 0.98 -6.57 3.26
N MET A 16 1.35 -5.45 3.89
CA MET A 16 1.66 -4.20 3.20
C MET A 16 2.95 -4.26 2.36
N GLY A 17 3.77 -5.31 2.48
CA GLY A 17 4.94 -5.56 1.65
C GLY A 17 4.65 -5.58 0.14
N VAL A 18 3.38 -5.80 -0.26
CA VAL A 18 2.95 -5.62 -1.66
C VAL A 18 3.29 -4.24 -2.22
N TYR A 19 3.21 -3.18 -1.40
CA TYR A 19 3.54 -1.81 -1.80
C TYR A 19 5.04 -1.61 -2.01
N ALA A 20 5.87 -2.40 -1.33
CA ALA A 20 7.33 -2.38 -1.49
C ALA A 20 7.77 -2.90 -2.87
N ILE A 21 7.09 -3.95 -3.36
CA ILE A 21 7.49 -4.64 -4.59
C ILE A 21 6.78 -4.13 -5.84
N LEU A 22 5.68 -3.39 -5.66
CA LEU A 22 4.79 -2.93 -6.74
C LEU A 22 5.50 -2.23 -7.91
N PRO A 23 6.41 -1.25 -7.72
CA PRO A 23 7.04 -0.55 -8.85
C PRO A 23 7.90 -1.47 -9.72
N PHE A 24 8.53 -2.48 -9.11
CA PHE A 24 9.39 -3.44 -9.82
C PHE A 24 8.56 -4.41 -10.67
N ILE A 25 7.43 -4.86 -10.13
CA ILE A 25 6.48 -5.72 -10.85
C ILE A 25 5.83 -4.95 -12.01
N VAL A 26 5.30 -3.75 -11.73
CA VAL A 26 4.70 -2.88 -12.76
C VAL A 26 5.71 -2.50 -13.85
N GLY A 27 7.00 -2.41 -13.52
CA GLY A 27 8.06 -2.18 -14.49
C GLY A 27 8.11 -3.21 -15.63
N LYS A 28 7.53 -4.39 -15.45
CA LYS A 28 7.51 -5.48 -16.44
C LYS A 28 6.44 -5.33 -17.52
N PHE A 29 5.41 -4.51 -17.33
CA PHE A 29 4.29 -4.38 -18.31
C PHE A 29 4.75 -4.13 -19.75
N LYS A 30 5.77 -3.29 -19.97
CA LYS A 30 6.28 -2.97 -21.32
C LYS A 30 6.93 -4.15 -22.05
N GLN A 31 7.31 -5.20 -21.32
CA GLN A 31 7.96 -6.40 -21.86
C GLN A 31 6.96 -7.51 -22.18
N LEU A 32 5.68 -7.31 -21.86
CA LEU A 32 4.62 -8.32 -21.95
C LEU A 32 3.71 -8.06 -23.14
N SER A 33 3.22 -9.14 -23.76
CA SER A 33 2.13 -9.12 -24.73
C SER A 33 0.80 -8.72 -24.08
N GLY A 34 -0.21 -8.34 -24.87
CA GLY A 34 -1.53 -7.91 -24.35
C GLY A 34 -2.14 -8.88 -23.34
N THR A 35 -2.21 -10.17 -23.67
CA THR A 35 -2.72 -11.22 -22.76
C THR A 35 -1.88 -11.36 -21.49
N ALA A 36 -0.56 -11.22 -21.59
CA ALA A 36 0.31 -11.27 -20.41
C ALA A 36 0.18 -10.00 -19.53
N GLN A 37 -0.07 -8.83 -20.15
CA GLN A 37 -0.41 -7.60 -19.42
C GLN A 37 -1.73 -7.75 -18.66
N GLU A 38 -2.74 -8.38 -19.25
CA GLU A 38 -4.01 -8.68 -18.59
C GLU A 38 -3.82 -9.55 -17.34
N GLY A 39 -3.10 -10.67 -17.47
CA GLY A 39 -2.81 -11.57 -16.34
C GLY A 39 -2.08 -10.84 -15.21
N LEU A 40 -1.07 -10.05 -15.55
CA LEU A 40 -0.35 -9.24 -14.57
C LEU A 40 -1.26 -8.20 -13.90
N ALA A 41 -2.08 -7.48 -14.68
CA ALA A 41 -2.99 -6.47 -14.15
C ALA A 41 -4.04 -7.07 -13.21
N SER A 42 -4.62 -8.21 -13.58
CA SER A 42 -5.57 -8.96 -12.75
C SER A 42 -4.93 -9.43 -11.43
N GLY A 43 -3.71 -9.96 -11.49
CA GLY A 43 -2.94 -10.32 -10.29
C GLY A 43 -2.69 -9.12 -9.37
N LEU A 44 -2.31 -7.97 -9.95
CA LEU A 44 -2.08 -6.74 -9.19
C LEU A 44 -3.36 -6.15 -8.58
N ILE A 45 -4.52 -6.30 -9.23
CA ILE A 45 -5.82 -5.91 -8.64
C ILE A 45 -6.07 -6.70 -7.36
N SER A 46 -5.91 -8.02 -7.41
CA SER A 46 -6.07 -8.92 -6.26
C SER A 46 -5.05 -8.63 -5.16
N ALA A 47 -3.77 -8.47 -5.51
CA ALA A 47 -2.72 -8.12 -4.57
C ALA A 47 -2.98 -6.75 -3.90
N GLY A 48 -3.51 -5.78 -4.65
CA GLY A 48 -3.89 -4.48 -4.11
C GLY A 48 -5.01 -4.56 -3.07
N ARG A 49 -5.96 -5.50 -3.19
CA ARG A 49 -6.98 -5.73 -2.15
C ARG A 49 -6.37 -6.29 -0.87
N ILE A 50 -5.42 -7.22 -1.00
CA ILE A 50 -4.67 -7.75 0.15
C ILE A 50 -3.93 -6.61 0.86
N GLY A 51 -3.25 -5.74 0.10
CA GLY A 51 -2.59 -4.55 0.65
C GLY A 51 -3.55 -3.61 1.37
N GLN A 52 -4.76 -3.39 0.83
CA GLN A 52 -5.79 -2.56 1.45
C GLN A 52 -6.32 -3.15 2.75
N TYR A 53 -6.57 -4.46 2.81
CA TYR A 53 -6.96 -5.11 4.06
C TYR A 53 -5.84 -5.05 5.09
N ALA A 54 -4.59 -5.22 4.67
CA ALA A 54 -3.43 -5.07 5.55
C ALA A 54 -3.30 -3.62 6.08
N LEU A 55 -3.58 -2.60 5.26
CA LEU A 55 -3.67 -1.20 5.70
C LEU A 55 -4.74 -0.97 6.77
N VAL A 56 -5.93 -1.56 6.60
CA VAL A 56 -7.01 -1.47 7.59
C VAL A 56 -6.58 -2.14 8.91
N VAL A 57 -5.98 -3.33 8.83
CA VAL A 57 -5.42 -4.01 10.00
C VAL A 57 -4.39 -3.11 10.70
N GLN A 58 -3.54 -2.41 9.95
CA GLN A 58 -2.57 -1.48 10.55
C GLN A 58 -3.17 -0.27 11.24
N LEU A 59 -4.19 0.34 10.65
CA LEU A 59 -4.86 1.48 11.30
C LEU A 59 -5.53 1.05 12.62
N VAL A 60 -6.24 -0.08 12.61
CA VAL A 60 -6.95 -0.57 13.80
C VAL A 60 -5.97 -0.99 14.90
N THR A 61 -4.97 -1.81 14.55
CA THR A 61 -3.99 -2.31 15.52
C THR A 61 -3.07 -1.17 16.01
N GLY A 62 -2.62 -0.29 15.12
CA GLY A 62 -1.81 0.88 15.48
C GLY A 62 -2.54 1.83 16.41
N GLY A 63 -3.81 2.12 16.14
CA GLY A 63 -4.66 2.93 17.03
C GLY A 63 -4.80 2.33 18.43
N TYR A 64 -4.99 1.01 18.52
CA TYR A 64 -5.00 0.30 19.80
C TYR A 64 -3.65 0.42 20.52
N LEU A 65 -2.53 0.20 19.83
CA LEU A 65 -1.18 0.19 20.41
C LEU A 65 -0.76 1.56 20.92
N ILE A 66 -1.14 2.63 20.22
CA ILE A 66 -0.94 4.02 20.69
C ILE A 66 -1.73 4.26 21.98
N SER A 67 -2.98 3.80 22.04
CA SER A 67 -3.88 4.05 23.18
C SER A 67 -3.54 3.20 24.41
N ASN A 68 -2.85 2.08 24.23
CA ASN A 68 -2.55 1.10 25.29
C ASN A 68 -1.05 0.84 25.43
N ALA A 69 -0.22 1.82 25.07
CA ALA A 69 1.23 1.67 25.08
C ALA A 69 1.75 1.33 26.51
N PRO A 70 2.48 0.22 26.70
CA PRO A 70 3.03 -0.15 28.00
C PRO A 70 4.03 0.89 28.50
N GLY A 71 4.09 1.09 29.82
CA GLY A 71 5.09 1.97 30.44
C GLY A 71 4.84 3.48 30.25
N GLY A 72 3.65 3.87 29.78
CA GLY A 72 3.28 5.29 29.69
C GLY A 72 3.96 6.04 28.56
N ALA A 73 4.40 5.36 27.49
CA ALA A 73 4.95 6.02 26.31
C ALA A 73 3.95 7.05 25.75
N LYS A 74 4.26 8.33 25.91
CA LYS A 74 3.42 9.43 25.43
C LYS A 74 3.94 9.86 24.07
N TYR A 75 3.34 9.35 23.00
CA TYR A 75 3.61 9.86 21.65
C TYR A 75 3.16 11.33 21.54
N THR A 76 3.92 12.14 20.80
CA THR A 76 3.51 13.51 20.50
C THR A 76 2.30 13.51 19.57
N VAL A 77 1.44 14.54 19.70
CA VAL A 77 0.29 14.72 18.79
C VAL A 77 0.77 14.91 17.35
N ALA A 78 1.89 15.62 17.16
CA ALA A 78 2.48 15.83 15.84
C ALA A 78 2.80 14.49 15.13
N TRP A 79 3.46 13.54 15.80
CA TRP A 79 3.76 12.24 15.21
C TRP A 79 2.49 11.46 14.87
N MET A 80 1.51 11.43 15.78
CA MET A 80 0.25 10.72 15.54
C MET A 80 -0.49 11.26 14.30
N VAL A 81 -0.55 12.59 14.14
CA VAL A 81 -1.16 13.23 12.97
C VAL A 81 -0.43 12.86 11.68
N VAL A 82 0.91 12.96 11.67
CA VAL A 82 1.72 12.62 10.49
C VAL A 82 1.48 11.18 10.06
N VAL A 83 1.51 10.24 11.00
CA VAL A 83 1.26 8.82 10.72
C VAL A 83 -0.12 8.58 10.13
N ILE A 84 -1.17 9.12 10.75
CA ILE A 84 -2.54 8.95 10.27
C ILE A 84 -2.68 9.48 8.84
N VAL A 85 -2.13 10.66 8.56
CA VAL A 85 -2.16 11.26 7.21
C VAL A 85 -1.43 10.37 6.20
N LEU A 86 -0.27 9.81 6.55
CA LEU A 86 0.48 8.91 5.67
C LEU A 86 -0.30 7.61 5.37
N PHE A 87 -0.97 7.02 6.36
CA PHE A 87 -1.81 5.83 6.14
C PHE A 87 -3.04 6.12 5.28
N VAL A 88 -3.68 7.29 5.46
CA VAL A 88 -4.79 7.74 4.61
C VAL A 88 -4.31 7.96 3.17
N ALA A 89 -3.16 8.62 2.99
CA ALA A 89 -2.55 8.82 1.67
C ALA A 89 -2.26 7.47 0.99
N MET A 90 -1.66 6.52 1.71
CA MET A 90 -1.44 5.15 1.23
C MET A 90 -2.74 4.48 0.76
N GLY A 91 -3.82 4.55 1.57
CA GLY A 91 -5.13 4.02 1.20
C GLY A 91 -5.68 4.67 -0.08
N ALA A 92 -5.57 6.00 -0.20
CA ALA A 92 -6.02 6.75 -1.37
C ALA A 92 -5.23 6.36 -2.64
N PHE A 93 -3.89 6.35 -2.59
CA PHE A 93 -3.06 5.98 -3.73
C PHE A 93 -3.25 4.51 -4.13
N SER A 94 -3.36 3.60 -3.15
CA SER A 94 -3.70 2.21 -3.41
C SER A 94 -5.06 2.05 -4.08
N GLY A 95 -6.06 2.87 -3.72
CA GLY A 95 -7.38 2.87 -4.34
C GLY A 95 -7.37 3.42 -5.77
N ILE A 96 -6.74 4.58 -5.98
CA ILE A 96 -6.63 5.22 -7.30
C ILE A 96 -5.89 4.32 -8.31
N LEU A 97 -4.92 3.54 -7.85
CA LEU A 97 -4.16 2.59 -8.68
C LEU A 97 -5.02 1.46 -9.27
N GLN A 98 -6.15 1.11 -8.66
CA GLN A 98 -7.05 0.05 -9.15
C GLN A 98 -7.72 0.40 -10.48
N ALA A 99 -8.05 1.67 -10.70
CA ALA A 99 -8.75 2.10 -11.92
C ALA A 99 -7.92 1.89 -13.21
N PRO A 100 -6.67 2.37 -13.33
CA PRO A 100 -5.87 2.11 -14.51
C PRO A 100 -5.49 0.63 -14.67
N LEU A 101 -5.36 -0.17 -13.61
CA LEU A 101 -5.19 -1.62 -13.74
C LEU A 101 -6.40 -2.28 -14.42
N LYS A 102 -7.62 -1.94 -14.01
CA LYS A 102 -8.84 -2.45 -14.66
C LYS A 102 -8.93 -2.05 -16.14
N ARG A 103 -8.42 -0.86 -16.50
CA ARG A 103 -8.34 -0.42 -17.89
C ARG A 103 -7.33 -1.21 -18.72
N ILE A 104 -6.22 -1.68 -18.12
CA ILE A 104 -5.27 -2.57 -18.81
C ILE A 104 -5.95 -3.90 -19.17
N VAL A 105 -6.72 -4.47 -18.24
CA VAL A 105 -7.52 -5.68 -18.49
C VAL A 105 -8.51 -5.45 -19.64
N ALA A 106 -9.26 -4.35 -19.61
CA ALA A 106 -10.23 -4.03 -20.66
C ALA A 106 -9.58 -3.85 -22.04
N ALA A 107 -8.43 -3.19 -22.12
CA ALA A 107 -7.71 -2.96 -23.38
C ALA A 107 -7.20 -4.27 -24.02
N SER A 108 -6.86 -5.29 -23.22
CA SER A 108 -6.51 -6.63 -23.73
C SER A 108 -7.69 -7.26 -24.49
N LEU A 109 -8.90 -7.11 -23.96
CA LEU A 109 -10.12 -7.69 -24.53
C LEU A 109 -10.56 -6.97 -25.83
N SER A 110 -10.31 -5.66 -25.92
CA SER A 110 -10.68 -4.87 -27.10
C SER A 110 -9.57 -4.78 -28.15
N GLY A 111 -8.39 -5.35 -27.90
CA GLY A 111 -7.21 -5.25 -28.78
C GLY A 111 -6.61 -3.84 -28.85
N GLU A 112 -6.93 -2.98 -27.87
CA GLU A 112 -6.46 -1.59 -27.81
C GLU A 112 -5.12 -1.45 -27.07
N SER A 113 -4.47 -0.29 -27.25
CA SER A 113 -3.24 0.03 -26.53
C SER A 113 -3.52 0.38 -25.06
N ALA A 114 -2.90 -0.35 -24.14
CA ALA A 114 -2.93 -0.06 -22.70
C ALA A 114 -1.84 0.93 -22.23
N SER A 115 -1.08 1.52 -23.14
CA SER A 115 0.16 2.27 -22.85
C SER A 115 -0.02 3.42 -21.85
N ALA A 116 -1.06 4.23 -22.00
CA ALA A 116 -1.38 5.33 -21.08
C ALA A 116 -1.71 4.84 -19.66
N SER A 117 -2.52 3.77 -19.57
CA SER A 117 -2.86 3.14 -18.29
C SER A 117 -1.62 2.53 -17.61
N ILE A 118 -0.75 1.85 -18.36
CA ILE A 118 0.51 1.30 -17.86
C ILE A 118 1.40 2.41 -17.29
N SER A 119 1.56 3.53 -18.01
CA SER A 119 2.36 4.66 -17.51
C SER A 119 1.79 5.21 -16.20
N ARG A 120 0.47 5.32 -16.09
CA ARG A 120 -0.19 5.79 -14.88
C ARG A 120 -0.02 4.83 -13.70
N VAL A 121 -0.15 3.52 -13.91
CA VAL A 121 0.12 2.51 -12.86
C VAL A 121 1.58 2.63 -12.39
N ARG A 122 2.53 2.86 -13.29
CA ARG A 122 3.96 3.01 -12.95
C ARG A 122 4.23 4.23 -12.07
N THR A 123 3.63 5.37 -12.38
CA THR A 123 3.77 6.57 -11.55
C THR A 123 3.13 6.37 -10.18
N LEU A 124 1.90 5.85 -10.14
CA LEU A 124 1.19 5.62 -8.88
C LEU A 124 1.88 4.56 -8.00
N SER A 125 2.47 3.52 -8.60
CA SER A 125 3.21 2.50 -7.85
C SER A 125 4.52 3.06 -7.26
N ALA A 126 5.23 3.92 -7.99
CA ALA A 126 6.40 4.61 -7.48
C ALA A 126 6.06 5.54 -6.31
N ILE A 127 4.97 6.32 -6.43
CA ILE A 127 4.51 7.19 -5.33
C ILE A 127 4.12 6.35 -4.11
N THR A 128 3.35 5.28 -4.30
CA THR A 128 2.92 4.39 -3.22
C THR A 128 4.12 3.73 -2.53
N PHE A 129 5.15 3.35 -3.30
CA PHE A 129 6.40 2.81 -2.76
C PHE A 129 7.14 3.81 -1.88
N VAL A 130 7.29 5.05 -2.34
CA VAL A 130 7.94 6.12 -1.55
C VAL A 130 7.14 6.39 -0.27
N LEU A 131 5.80 6.50 -0.36
CA LEU A 131 4.94 6.64 0.82
C LEU A 131 5.13 5.50 1.81
N PHE A 132 5.23 4.26 1.33
CA PHE A 132 5.44 3.10 2.18
C PHE A 132 6.79 3.16 2.92
N ILE A 133 7.87 3.58 2.25
CA ILE A 133 9.17 3.80 2.90
C ILE A 133 9.06 4.88 3.99
N VAL A 134 8.38 5.99 3.69
CA VAL A 134 8.19 7.08 4.65
C VAL A 134 7.38 6.59 5.86
N VAL A 135 6.32 5.79 5.66
CA VAL A 135 5.57 5.16 6.75
C VAL A 135 6.49 4.31 7.62
N ILE A 136 7.30 3.43 7.03
CA ILE A 136 8.25 2.60 7.80
C ILE A 136 9.21 3.47 8.62
N TRP A 137 9.73 4.55 8.03
CA TRP A 137 10.64 5.46 8.73
C TRP A 137 9.98 6.08 9.97
N PHE A 138 8.76 6.59 9.85
CA PHE A 138 8.03 7.18 10.99
C PHE A 138 7.58 6.14 12.01
N MET A 139 7.27 4.90 11.60
CA MET A 139 6.98 3.80 12.52
C MET A 139 8.22 3.38 13.31
N LYS A 140 9.40 3.39 12.68
CA LYS A 140 10.66 3.05 13.34
C LYS A 140 11.18 4.17 14.25
N ASN A 141 10.90 5.43 13.90
CA ASN A 141 11.41 6.61 14.60
C ASN A 141 10.26 7.49 15.14
N PRO A 142 9.50 7.03 16.13
CA PRO A 142 8.41 7.80 16.73
C PRO A 142 8.91 8.96 17.58
N TYR A 143 8.09 10.01 17.68
CA TYR A 143 8.38 11.16 18.55
C TYR A 143 7.69 10.99 19.90
N TYR A 144 8.46 11.07 20.97
CA TYR A 144 8.00 10.97 22.35
C TYR A 144 7.90 12.36 22.99
N LYS A 145 7.00 12.51 23.98
CA LYS A 145 6.92 13.69 24.83
C LYS A 145 8.00 13.70 25.90
#